data_AF-H3ZPQ2-F1
#
_entry.id   AF-H3ZPQ2-F1
#
_cell.length_a   1.000
_cell.length_b   1.000
_cell.length_c   1.000
_cell.angle_alpha   90.00
_cell.angle_beta   90.00
_cell.angle_gamma   90.00
#
_symmetry.space_group_name_H-M   'P 1'
#
loop_
_entity.id
_entity.type
_entity.pdbx_description
1 polymer ?
#
loop_
_entity_poly.entity_id
_entity_poly.type
_entity_poly.pdbx_seq_one_letter_code
_entity_poly.pdbx_strand_id
1 'polypeptide(L)'
;MSGVSSTVRENIKKLLQALPRLSMQEILSYWINAEIEEAEMYDRLYELSKELTWIEEIPKVFRKLSEESLEHAEKLLQLYKKLFPDENTVSVNLPPLEVVLAENKLRRFLERGRLEELFDILMENEKMAAEAYEYLQNASKNPEVKEIAKWLANIEWEHYNHIKGLKEKYLSLKDHATQ
;
A
#
# COMPACT_ATOMS: atom_id res chain seq x y z
N MET A 1 -1.65 10.53 20.32
CA MET A 1 -0.34 10.08 19.81
C MET A 1 -0.03 8.67 20.31
N SER A 2 0.70 7.93 19.49
CA SER A 2 1.41 6.65 19.71
C SER A 2 0.62 5.38 20.01
N GLY A 3 0.47 4.55 18.97
CA GLY A 3 0.17 3.13 19.09
C GLY A 3 0.52 2.36 17.81
N VAL A 4 1.62 2.71 17.14
CA VAL A 4 2.23 1.78 16.19
C VAL A 4 2.69 0.58 17.02
N SER A 5 2.12 -0.60 16.76
CA SER A 5 2.48 -1.82 17.48
C SER A 5 4.00 -2.00 17.47
N SER A 6 4.58 -2.52 18.56
CA SER A 6 6.01 -2.89 18.58
C SER A 6 6.38 -3.75 17.37
N THR A 7 5.48 -4.64 16.97
CA THR A 7 5.59 -5.50 15.78
C THR A 7 5.72 -4.71 14.48
N VAL A 8 4.90 -3.66 14.31
CA VAL A 8 4.92 -2.83 13.10
C VAL A 8 6.24 -2.05 12.98
N ARG A 9 6.70 -1.46 14.09
CA ARG A 9 8.00 -0.77 14.13
C ARG A 9 9.17 -1.73 13.85
N GLU A 10 9.07 -2.96 14.34
CA GLU A 10 10.08 -3.99 14.08
C GLU A 10 10.08 -4.42 12.61
N ASN A 11 8.91 -4.56 11.99
CA ASN A 11 8.78 -4.90 10.57
C ASN A 11 9.32 -3.77 9.68
N ILE A 12 8.95 -2.51 9.93
CA ILE A 12 9.52 -1.35 9.21
C ILE A 12 11.05 -1.35 9.35
N LYS A 13 11.58 -1.57 10.56
CA LYS A 13 13.03 -1.62 10.78
C LYS A 13 13.70 -2.76 10.00
N LYS A 14 13.08 -3.95 9.96
CA LYS A 14 13.57 -5.08 9.16
C LYS A 14 13.59 -4.75 7.68
N LEU A 15 12.53 -4.13 7.16
CA LEU A 15 12.42 -3.71 5.77
C LEU A 15 13.50 -2.70 5.39
N LEU A 16 13.66 -1.62 6.18
CA LEU A 16 14.67 -0.60 5.93
C LEU A 16 16.12 -1.15 6.01
N GLN A 17 16.34 -2.21 6.78
CA GLN A 17 17.66 -2.87 6.87
C GLN A 17 17.91 -3.87 5.74
N ALA A 18 16.86 -4.53 5.25
CA ALA A 18 16.95 -5.63 4.30
C ALA A 18 16.84 -5.16 2.85
N LEU A 19 15.88 -4.29 2.53
CA LEU A 19 15.62 -3.82 1.16
C LEU A 19 16.88 -3.29 0.44
N PRO A 20 17.77 -2.49 1.08
CA PRO A 20 18.98 -2.00 0.40
C PRO A 20 20.02 -3.09 0.07
N ARG A 21 19.86 -4.30 0.63
CA ARG A 21 20.79 -5.43 0.45
C ARG A 21 20.28 -6.45 -0.56
N LEU A 22 19.02 -6.35 -0.95
CA LEU A 22 18.41 -7.24 -1.94
C LEU A 22 18.97 -6.93 -3.33
N SER A 23 19.10 -7.98 -4.14
CA SER A 23 19.33 -7.85 -5.57
C SER A 23 18.10 -7.24 -6.26
N MET A 24 18.30 -6.74 -7.49
CA MET A 24 17.19 -6.24 -8.32
C MET A 24 16.07 -7.28 -8.47
N GLN A 25 16.45 -8.55 -8.67
CA GLN A 25 15.51 -9.65 -8.84
C GLN A 25 14.67 -9.87 -7.58
N GLU A 26 15.30 -9.86 -6.41
CA GLU A 26 14.63 -9.97 -5.11
C GLU A 26 13.73 -8.75 -4.85
N ILE A 27 14.22 -7.54 -5.12
CA ILE A 27 13.45 -6.29 -4.95
C ILE A 27 12.16 -6.34 -5.79
N LEU A 28 12.26 -6.66 -7.08
CA LEU A 28 11.09 -6.75 -7.95
C LEU A 28 10.14 -7.88 -7.53
N SER A 29 10.68 -9.04 -7.13
CA SER A 29 9.85 -10.15 -6.69
C SER A 29 9.12 -9.85 -5.38
N TYR A 30 9.80 -9.17 -4.45
CA TYR A 30 9.21 -8.69 -3.20
C TYR A 30 8.04 -7.74 -3.49
N TRP A 31 8.20 -6.78 -4.40
CA TRP A 31 7.15 -5.80 -4.70
C TRP A 31 5.98 -6.38 -5.48
N ILE A 32 6.23 -7.27 -6.44
CA ILE A 32 5.15 -7.98 -7.14
C ILE A 32 4.25 -8.68 -6.11
N ASN A 33 4.86 -9.37 -5.14
CA ASN A 33 4.10 -10.05 -4.09
C ASN A 33 3.42 -9.06 -3.14
N ALA A 34 4.09 -7.96 -2.77
CA ALA A 34 3.51 -6.95 -1.89
C ALA A 34 2.24 -6.32 -2.48
N GLU A 35 2.28 -5.97 -3.77
CA GLU A 35 1.14 -5.43 -4.53
C GLU A 35 -0.02 -6.45 -4.64
N ILE A 36 0.30 -7.73 -4.84
CA ILE A 36 -0.72 -8.79 -4.84
C ILE A 36 -1.38 -8.91 -3.45
N GLU A 37 -0.58 -8.99 -2.38
CA GLU A 37 -1.13 -9.11 -1.03
C GLU A 37 -1.93 -7.86 -0.60
N GLU A 38 -1.51 -6.67 -1.04
CA GLU A 38 -2.26 -5.43 -0.85
C GLU A 38 -3.59 -5.44 -1.60
N ALA A 39 -3.58 -5.86 -2.88
CA ALA A 39 -4.81 -5.99 -3.66
C ALA A 39 -5.81 -6.93 -2.97
N GLU A 40 -5.34 -8.06 -2.45
CA GLU A 40 -6.17 -9.00 -1.70
C GLU A 40 -6.69 -8.40 -0.39
N MET A 41 -5.86 -7.64 0.34
CA MET A 41 -6.29 -6.93 1.54
C MET A 41 -7.42 -5.95 1.22
N TYR A 42 -7.26 -5.15 0.16
CA TYR A 42 -8.29 -4.19 -0.26
C TYR A 42 -9.55 -4.87 -0.76
N ASP A 43 -9.47 -5.99 -1.46
CA ASP A 43 -10.65 -6.76 -1.86
C ASP A 43 -11.42 -7.32 -0.64
N ARG A 44 -10.70 -7.82 0.38
CA ARG A 44 -11.33 -8.24 1.65
C ARG A 44 -12.03 -7.08 2.36
N LEU A 45 -11.44 -5.89 2.35
CA LEU A 45 -12.04 -4.68 2.93
C LEU A 45 -13.22 -4.17 2.12
N TYR A 46 -13.18 -4.30 0.79
CA TYR A 46 -14.30 -4.03 -0.10
C TYR A 46 -15.50 -4.91 0.26
N GLU A 47 -15.32 -6.23 0.30
CA GLU A 47 -16.37 -7.18 0.67
C GLU A 47 -16.97 -6.86 2.04
N LEU A 48 -16.11 -6.65 3.04
CA LEU A 48 -16.55 -6.29 4.39
C LEU A 48 -17.30 -4.95 4.43
N SER A 49 -16.86 -3.95 3.66
CA SER A 49 -17.51 -2.64 3.65
C SER A 49 -18.93 -2.67 3.10
N LYS A 50 -19.21 -3.53 2.11
CA LYS A 50 -20.56 -3.71 1.56
C LYS A 50 -21.56 -4.22 2.61
N GLU A 51 -21.08 -4.96 3.60
CA GLU A 51 -21.91 -5.50 4.69
C GLU A 51 -22.13 -4.49 5.83
N LEU A 52 -21.21 -3.52 6.00
CA LEU A 52 -21.14 -2.70 7.22
C LEU A 52 -21.51 -1.23 7.04
N THR A 53 -21.43 -0.68 5.83
CA THR A 53 -21.69 0.75 5.60
C THR A 53 -22.72 0.98 4.51
N TRP A 54 -23.58 1.99 4.74
CA TRP A 54 -24.55 2.48 3.77
C TRP A 54 -23.94 3.53 2.82
N ILE A 55 -22.68 3.93 3.05
CA ILE A 55 -21.96 4.90 2.21
C ILE A 55 -21.36 4.15 1.03
N GLU A 56 -22.01 4.23 -0.13
CA GLU A 56 -21.58 3.54 -1.35
C GLU A 56 -20.17 3.90 -1.82
N GLU A 57 -19.68 5.07 -1.45
CA GLU A 57 -18.34 5.53 -1.81
C GLU A 57 -17.26 4.65 -1.18
N ILE A 58 -17.42 4.20 0.07
CA ILE A 58 -16.36 3.46 0.80
C ILE A 58 -15.99 2.13 0.10
N PRO A 59 -16.95 1.25 -0.27
CA PRO A 59 -16.63 0.07 -1.07
C PRO A 59 -15.95 0.42 -2.40
N LYS A 60 -16.39 1.48 -3.09
CA LYS A 60 -15.79 1.89 -4.38
C LYS A 60 -14.31 2.25 -4.24
N VAL A 61 -13.91 2.87 -3.11
CA VAL A 61 -12.51 3.17 -2.82
C VAL A 61 -11.68 1.90 -2.70
N PHE A 62 -12.10 0.95 -1.85
CA PHE A 62 -11.36 -0.29 -1.67
C PHE A 62 -11.28 -1.11 -2.94
N ARG A 63 -12.36 -1.15 -3.72
CA ARG A 63 -12.35 -1.80 -5.02
C ARG A 63 -11.33 -1.17 -5.97
N LYS A 64 -11.29 0.17 -6.02
CA LYS A 64 -10.38 0.90 -6.89
C LYS A 64 -8.92 0.68 -6.51
N LEU A 65 -8.60 0.75 -5.22
CA LEU A 65 -7.24 0.48 -4.71
C LEU A 65 -6.81 -0.97 -5.02
N SER A 66 -7.70 -1.95 -4.85
CA SER A 66 -7.42 -3.35 -5.20
C SER A 66 -7.10 -3.53 -6.70
N GLU A 67 -7.88 -2.88 -7.58
CA GLU A 67 -7.65 -2.92 -9.03
C GLU A 67 -6.32 -2.23 -9.41
N GLU A 68 -5.98 -1.12 -8.77
CA GLU A 68 -4.72 -0.39 -8.98
C GLU A 68 -3.51 -1.21 -8.55
N SER A 69 -3.52 -1.82 -7.36
CA SER A 69 -2.42 -2.69 -6.91
C SER A 69 -2.23 -3.90 -7.83
N LEU A 70 -3.31 -4.50 -8.37
CA LEU A 70 -3.17 -5.57 -9.39
C LEU A 70 -2.54 -5.09 -10.69
N GLU A 71 -2.92 -3.91 -11.18
CA GLU A 71 -2.30 -3.32 -12.36
C GLU A 71 -0.80 -3.04 -12.14
N HIS A 72 -0.41 -2.64 -10.92
CA HIS A 72 1.00 -2.43 -10.57
C HIS A 72 1.77 -3.74 -10.51
N ALA A 73 1.22 -4.78 -9.87
CA ALA A 73 1.78 -6.11 -9.87
C ALA A 73 2.02 -6.63 -11.31
N GLU A 74 1.06 -6.40 -12.22
CA GLU A 74 1.20 -6.81 -13.61
C GLU A 74 2.32 -6.03 -14.33
N LYS A 75 2.37 -4.70 -14.18
CA LYS A 75 3.43 -3.86 -14.77
C LYS A 75 4.82 -4.26 -14.26
N LEU A 76 4.94 -4.55 -12.97
CA LEU A 76 6.17 -5.04 -12.35
C LEU A 76 6.55 -6.43 -12.88
N LEU A 77 5.59 -7.34 -13.04
CA LEU A 77 5.84 -8.67 -13.59
C LEU A 77 6.28 -8.62 -15.07
N GLN A 78 5.68 -7.72 -15.86
CA GLN A 78 6.10 -7.49 -17.24
C GLN A 78 7.54 -6.97 -17.31
N LEU A 79 7.90 -6.03 -16.43
CA LEU A 79 9.27 -5.54 -16.30
C LEU A 79 10.23 -6.65 -15.85
N TYR A 80 9.85 -7.44 -14.86
CA TYR A 80 10.62 -8.58 -14.38
C TYR A 80 10.95 -9.53 -15.52
N LYS A 81 9.95 -9.96 -16.31
CA LYS A 81 10.14 -10.84 -17.47
C LYS A 81 10.98 -10.21 -18.58
N LYS A 82 11.02 -8.88 -18.68
CA LYS A 82 11.89 -8.19 -19.64
C LYS A 82 13.35 -8.21 -19.18
N LEU A 83 13.60 -8.04 -17.88
CA LEU A 83 14.94 -8.00 -17.30
C LEU A 83 15.52 -9.41 -17.06
N PHE A 84 14.65 -10.39 -16.76
CA PHE A 84 14.97 -11.76 -16.40
C PHE A 84 14.09 -12.76 -17.17
N PRO A 85 14.23 -12.86 -18.51
CA PRO A 85 13.28 -13.57 -19.38
C PRO A 85 13.13 -15.07 -19.13
N ASP A 86 14.18 -15.72 -18.60
CA ASP A 86 14.21 -17.17 -18.34
C ASP A 86 14.11 -17.51 -16.84
N GLU A 87 13.89 -16.51 -15.98
CA GLU A 87 13.85 -16.69 -14.53
C GLU A 87 12.44 -16.50 -13.99
N ASN A 88 12.14 -17.19 -12.88
CA ASN A 88 10.89 -17.00 -12.14
C ASN A 88 11.13 -16.06 -10.96
N THR A 89 10.08 -15.38 -10.51
CA THR A 89 10.13 -14.57 -9.29
C THR A 89 10.70 -15.36 -8.12
N VAL A 90 11.52 -14.70 -7.31
CA VAL A 90 12.19 -15.31 -6.17
C VAL A 90 11.42 -15.01 -4.90
N SER A 91 11.34 -16.00 -4.01
CA SER A 91 10.69 -15.79 -2.71
C SER A 91 11.56 -14.91 -1.82
N VAL A 92 11.05 -13.75 -1.42
CA VAL A 92 11.69 -12.87 -0.45
C VAL A 92 10.97 -13.00 0.88
N ASN A 93 11.67 -13.45 1.92
CA ASN A 93 11.10 -13.59 3.26
C ASN A 93 11.11 -12.24 4.02
N LEU A 94 10.37 -11.28 3.49
CA LEU A 94 10.10 -9.99 4.11
C LEU A 94 8.60 -9.77 4.10
N PRO A 95 8.04 -9.19 5.18
CA PRO A 95 6.61 -8.96 5.21
C PRO A 95 6.24 -7.79 4.29
N PRO A 96 5.05 -7.78 3.66
CA PRO A 96 4.65 -6.67 2.79
C PRO A 96 4.55 -5.40 3.62
N LEU A 97 5.13 -4.32 3.12
CA LEU A 97 5.24 -3.07 3.86
C LEU A 97 3.85 -2.51 4.17
N GLU A 98 2.94 -2.64 3.22
CA GLU A 98 1.59 -2.10 3.15
C GLU A 98 0.60 -2.93 4.00
N VAL A 99 0.68 -4.26 3.92
CA VAL A 99 -0.21 -5.21 4.63
C VAL A 99 0.09 -5.28 6.12
N VAL A 100 1.37 -5.18 6.51
CA VAL A 100 1.81 -5.22 7.91
C VAL A 100 1.14 -4.14 8.77
N LEU A 101 0.82 -3.00 8.16
CA LEU A 101 0.45 -1.82 8.91
C LEU A 101 -1.00 -1.84 9.40
N ALA A 102 -1.91 -2.56 8.72
CA ALA A 102 -3.28 -2.05 8.72
C ALA A 102 -4.45 -3.04 8.77
N GLU A 103 -4.41 -4.29 8.26
CA GLU A 103 -5.67 -5.06 8.07
C GLU A 103 -6.54 -5.20 9.34
N ASN A 104 -5.95 -5.62 10.46
CA ASN A 104 -6.67 -5.74 11.74
C ASN A 104 -7.11 -4.39 12.35
N LYS A 105 -6.43 -3.28 12.01
CA LYS A 105 -6.86 -1.94 12.43
C LYS A 105 -7.97 -1.42 11.53
N LEU A 106 -7.80 -1.51 10.21
CA LEU A 106 -8.78 -1.11 9.20
C LEU A 106 -10.11 -1.82 9.41
N ARG A 107 -10.08 -3.15 9.59
CA ARG A 107 -11.27 -3.96 9.93
C ARG A 107 -11.99 -3.41 11.16
N ARG A 108 -11.27 -3.13 12.25
CA ARG A 108 -11.86 -2.59 13.49
C ARG A 108 -12.37 -1.15 13.35
N PHE A 109 -11.75 -0.32 12.53
CA PHE A 109 -12.23 1.04 12.27
C PHE A 109 -13.51 1.01 11.43
N LEU A 110 -13.54 0.15 10.41
CA LEU A 110 -14.70 -0.08 9.56
C LEU A 110 -15.89 -0.62 10.36
N GLU A 111 -15.69 -1.67 11.18
CA GLU A 111 -16.72 -2.23 12.08
C GLU A 111 -17.29 -1.23 13.09
N ARG A 112 -16.51 -0.20 13.46
CA ARG A 112 -16.93 0.83 14.42
C ARG A 112 -17.44 2.11 13.74
N GLY A 113 -17.56 2.13 12.41
CA GLY A 113 -17.96 3.32 11.66
C GLY A 113 -17.00 4.51 11.81
N ARG A 114 -15.75 4.27 12.22
CA ARG A 114 -14.72 5.30 12.44
C ARG A 114 -13.99 5.58 11.13
N LEU A 115 -14.73 6.14 10.19
CA LEU A 115 -14.29 6.32 8.80
C LEU A 115 -13.21 7.39 8.65
N GLU A 116 -13.21 8.42 9.51
CA GLU A 116 -12.17 9.44 9.49
C GLU A 116 -10.80 8.86 9.84
N GLU A 117 -10.73 8.09 10.93
CA GLU A 117 -9.50 7.39 11.32
C GLU A 117 -9.13 6.26 10.37
N LEU A 118 -10.11 5.65 9.69
CA LEU A 118 -9.86 4.68 8.62
C LEU A 118 -9.06 5.34 7.48
N PHE A 119 -9.51 6.51 7.00
CA PHE A 119 -8.80 7.27 5.97
C PHE A 119 -7.40 7.69 6.43
N ASP A 120 -7.24 8.11 7.69
CA ASP A 120 -5.93 8.47 8.22
C ASP A 120 -4.92 7.33 8.18
N ILE A 121 -5.36 6.11 8.51
CA ILE A 121 -4.48 4.92 8.47
C ILE A 121 -4.16 4.53 7.03
N LEU A 122 -5.12 4.58 6.12
CA LEU A 122 -4.88 4.31 4.70
C LEU A 122 -3.85 5.31 4.14
N MET A 123 -4.03 6.60 4.40
CA MET A 123 -3.06 7.62 3.99
C MET A 123 -1.68 7.42 4.63
N GLU A 124 -1.62 7.05 5.90
CA GLU A 124 -0.34 6.79 6.58
C GLU A 124 0.40 5.60 5.94
N ASN A 125 -0.33 4.56 5.50
CA ASN A 125 0.24 3.43 4.78
C ASN A 125 0.88 3.84 3.45
N GLU A 126 0.12 4.47 2.56
CA GLU A 126 0.61 4.90 1.24
C GLU A 126 1.83 5.82 1.39
N LYS A 127 1.78 6.74 2.36
CA LYS A 127 2.89 7.63 2.63
C LYS A 127 4.15 6.87 3.08
N MET A 128 4.01 5.88 3.97
CA MET A 128 5.16 5.08 4.43
C MET A 128 5.76 4.27 3.29
N ALA A 129 4.93 3.73 2.40
CA ALA A 129 5.37 3.04 1.18
C ALA A 129 6.18 4.00 0.29
N ALA A 130 5.61 5.17 -0.03
CA ALA A 130 6.28 6.22 -0.82
C ALA A 130 7.67 6.58 -0.25
N GLU A 131 7.75 6.87 1.05
CA GLU A 131 8.99 7.24 1.72
C GLU A 131 10.03 6.11 1.71
N ALA A 132 9.60 4.84 1.79
CA ALA A 132 10.49 3.69 1.68
C ALA A 132 11.08 3.54 0.27
N TYR A 133 10.27 3.79 -0.76
CA TYR A 133 10.72 3.78 -2.15
C TYR A 133 11.68 4.94 -2.46
N GLU A 134 11.40 6.14 -1.97
CA GLU A 134 12.31 7.28 -2.06
C GLU A 134 13.65 6.97 -1.36
N TYR A 135 13.61 6.31 -0.21
CA TYR A 135 14.82 5.86 0.47
C TYR A 135 15.62 4.88 -0.39
N LEU A 136 14.97 3.88 -1.00
CA LEU A 136 15.65 2.92 -1.86
C LEU A 136 16.22 3.56 -3.12
N GLN A 137 15.50 4.49 -3.74
CA GLN A 137 16.00 5.30 -4.86
C GLN A 137 17.30 6.01 -4.49
N ASN A 138 17.38 6.58 -3.29
CA ASN A 138 18.55 7.31 -2.82
C ASN A 138 19.70 6.38 -2.41
N ALA A 139 19.39 5.23 -1.81
CA ALA A 139 20.38 4.27 -1.32
C ALA A 139 21.00 3.41 -2.44
N SER A 140 20.24 3.13 -3.51
CA SER A 140 20.71 2.29 -4.62
C SER A 140 21.80 2.97 -5.45
N LYS A 141 22.74 2.18 -5.97
CA LYS A 141 23.72 2.63 -6.96
C LYS A 141 23.35 2.22 -8.39
N ASN A 142 22.37 1.33 -8.55
CA ASN A 142 21.93 0.85 -9.87
C ASN A 142 20.89 1.84 -10.45
N PRO A 143 21.16 2.48 -11.62
CA PRO A 143 20.24 3.42 -12.25
C PRO A 143 18.84 2.86 -12.52
N GLU A 144 18.73 1.60 -12.92
CA GLU A 144 17.44 0.96 -13.18
C GLU A 144 16.62 0.82 -11.89
N VAL A 145 17.27 0.45 -10.78
CA VAL A 145 16.60 0.35 -9.46
C VAL A 145 16.09 1.73 -9.06
N LYS A 146 16.85 2.79 -9.35
CA LYS A 146 16.43 4.16 -9.04
C LYS A 146 15.20 4.56 -9.83
N GLU A 147 15.14 4.26 -11.13
CA GLU A 147 13.98 4.59 -11.94
C GLU A 147 12.74 3.85 -11.46
N ILE A 148 12.87 2.57 -11.15
CA ILE A 148 11.75 1.76 -10.65
C ILE A 148 11.29 2.27 -9.28
N ALA A 149 12.23 2.47 -8.34
CA ALA A 149 11.89 2.98 -7.01
C ALA A 149 11.25 4.37 -7.08
N LYS A 150 11.71 5.24 -8.00
CA LYS A 150 11.07 6.54 -8.24
C LYS A 150 9.65 6.39 -8.79
N TRP A 151 9.45 5.46 -9.74
CA TRP A 151 8.13 5.19 -10.31
C TRP A 151 7.16 4.68 -9.25
N LEU A 152 7.60 3.76 -8.38
CA LEU A 152 6.81 3.24 -7.26
C LEU A 152 6.48 4.35 -6.26
N ALA A 153 7.45 5.15 -5.83
CA ALA A 153 7.18 6.28 -4.93
C ALA A 153 6.10 7.23 -5.48
N ASN A 154 6.10 7.49 -6.79
CA ASN A 154 5.08 8.34 -7.41
C ASN A 154 3.69 7.71 -7.36
N ILE A 155 3.58 6.39 -7.59
CA ILE A 155 2.32 5.65 -7.49
C ILE A 155 1.74 5.78 -6.08
N GLU A 156 2.54 5.54 -5.06
CA GLU A 156 2.06 5.61 -3.67
C GLU A 156 1.63 7.03 -3.28
N TRP A 157 2.31 8.05 -3.82
CA TRP A 157 1.85 9.42 -3.65
C TRP A 157 0.53 9.71 -4.38
N GLU A 158 0.27 9.08 -5.53
CA GLU A 158 -1.01 9.16 -6.22
C GLU A 158 -2.13 8.52 -5.39
N HIS A 159 -1.92 7.32 -4.85
CA HIS A 159 -2.85 6.67 -3.91
C HIS A 159 -3.13 7.54 -2.68
N TYR A 160 -2.08 8.06 -2.03
CA TYR A 160 -2.20 8.96 -0.88
C TYR A 160 -3.11 10.16 -1.19
N ASN A 161 -2.88 10.83 -2.32
CA ASN A 161 -3.65 12.01 -2.71
C ASN A 161 -5.09 11.65 -3.08
N HIS A 162 -5.31 10.49 -3.69
CA HIS A 162 -6.66 9.98 -3.97
C HIS A 162 -7.45 9.77 -2.68
N ILE A 163 -6.88 9.04 -1.72
CA ILE A 163 -7.49 8.77 -0.41
C ILE A 163 -7.73 10.07 0.36
N LYS A 164 -6.78 11.01 0.30
CA LYS A 164 -6.94 12.34 0.91
C LYS A 164 -8.15 13.10 0.35
N GLY A 165 -8.31 13.14 -0.97
CA GLY A 165 -9.45 13.80 -1.61
C GLY A 165 -10.79 13.16 -1.21
N LEU A 166 -10.81 11.85 -1.04
CA LEU A 166 -11.99 11.12 -0.54
C LEU A 166 -12.32 11.46 0.91
N LYS A 167 -11.29 11.55 1.78
CA LYS A 167 -11.46 11.99 3.17
C LYS A 167 -12.07 13.39 3.23
N GLU A 168 -11.55 14.33 2.44
CA GLU A 168 -12.06 15.70 2.37
C GLU A 168 -13.53 15.74 1.93
N LYS A 169 -13.90 14.96 0.90
CA LYS A 169 -15.30 14.83 0.46
C LYS A 169 -16.20 14.24 1.55
N TYR A 170 -15.74 13.19 2.24
CA TYR A 170 -16.49 12.58 3.35
C TYR A 170 -16.74 13.57 4.49
N LEU A 171 -15.73 14.33 4.90
CA LEU A 171 -15.85 15.34 5.94
C LEU A 171 -16.84 16.44 5.57
N SER A 172 -16.78 16.93 4.32
CA SER A 172 -17.75 17.92 3.82
C SER A 172 -19.19 17.40 3.86
N LEU A 173 -19.43 16.14 3.46
CA LEU A 173 -20.77 15.54 3.51
C LEU A 173 -21.27 15.35 4.96
N LYS A 174 -20.37 14.95 5.87
CA LYS A 174 -20.66 14.80 7.29
C LYS A 174 -21.08 16.12 7.92
N ASP A 175 -20.33 17.20 7.66
CA ASP A 175 -20.62 18.53 8.21
C ASP A 175 -21.99 19.07 7.77
N HIS A 176 -22.37 18.80 6.51
CA HIS A 176 -23.70 19.17 5.97
C HIS A 176 -24.86 18.32 6.52
N ALA A 177 -24.61 17.09 6.98
CA ALA A 177 -25.63 16.23 7.58
C ALA A 177 -25.89 16.53 9.07
N THR A 178 -24.98 17.24 9.73
CA THR A 178 -25.08 17.66 11.14
C THR A 178 -25.56 19.11 11.35
N GLN A 179 -25.88 19.85 10.28
CA GLN A 179 -26.52 21.17 10.32
C GLN A 179 -28.03 21.05 10.09
#